data_AF-A0A0S4TDT7-F1
#
_entry.id   AF-A0A0S4TDT7-F1
#
_cell.length_a   1.000
_cell.length_b   1.000
_cell.length_c   1.000
_cell.angle_alpha   90.00
_cell.angle_beta   90.00
_cell.angle_gamma   90.00
#
_symmetry.space_group_name_H-M   'P 1'
#
loop_
_entity.id
_entity.type
_entity.pdbx_description
1 polymer ?
#
loop_
_entity_poly.entity_id
_entity_poly.type
_entity_poly.pdbx_seq_one_letter_code
_entity_poly.pdbx_strand_id
1 'polypeptide(L)'
;MGGDGGSIPKRADVVKTKGYGFKRNLGGMGYMPNAQVKLTNEENSTKLKMHERWTKCYLTNEPLNPPVVICNKGFLYNKEAIINKLLSKSKTAPHIKKLSDVFQVKFQFN
;
A
#
# COMPACT_ATOMS: atom_id res chain seq x y z
N MET A 1 27.35 -41.23 8.41
CA MET A 1 26.61 -40.19 7.67
C MET A 1 26.30 -39.09 8.66
N GLY A 2 26.98 -37.94 8.52
CA GLY A 2 26.98 -36.86 9.50
C GLY A 2 25.60 -36.23 9.62
N GLY A 3 25.04 -36.28 10.82
CA GLY A 3 23.74 -35.73 11.17
C GLY A 3 23.70 -34.24 10.89
N ASP A 4 22.61 -33.84 10.25
CA ASP A 4 22.28 -32.48 9.87
C ASP A 4 22.64 -31.49 10.98
N GLY A 5 23.51 -30.54 10.64
CA GLY A 5 23.76 -29.35 11.44
C GLY A 5 22.46 -28.60 11.61
N GLY A 6 21.78 -28.83 12.73
CA GLY A 6 20.57 -28.12 13.11
C GLY A 6 20.81 -26.63 13.02
N SER A 7 20.00 -25.95 12.22
CA SER A 7 20.07 -24.50 12.08
C SER A 7 19.83 -23.86 13.45
N ILE A 8 20.71 -22.92 13.84
CA ILE A 8 20.56 -22.19 15.11
C ILE A 8 19.21 -21.45 15.07
N PRO A 9 18.31 -21.70 16.02
CA PRO A 9 16.98 -21.09 16.01
C PRO A 9 17.11 -19.57 16.15
N LYS A 10 16.45 -18.84 15.26
CA LYS A 10 16.40 -17.37 15.33
C LYS A 10 15.38 -16.96 16.38
N ARG A 11 15.45 -15.72 16.85
CA ARG A 11 14.46 -15.15 17.80
C ARG A 11 13.00 -15.34 17.34
N ALA A 12 12.76 -15.28 16.04
CA ALA A 12 11.44 -15.44 15.44
C ALA A 12 10.89 -16.88 15.55
N ASP A 13 11.74 -17.88 15.79
CA ASP A 13 11.40 -19.31 15.92
C ASP A 13 11.07 -19.70 17.39
N VAL A 14 11.47 -18.86 18.34
CA VAL A 14 11.35 -19.13 19.78
C VAL A 14 10.36 -18.17 20.46
N VAL A 15 10.21 -16.96 19.94
CA VAL A 15 9.40 -15.89 20.54
C VAL A 15 8.35 -15.41 19.54
N LYS A 16 7.15 -15.07 20.03
CA LYS A 16 6.12 -14.40 19.23
C LYS A 16 6.62 -13.03 18.79
N THR A 17 7.06 -12.92 17.53
CA THR A 17 7.46 -11.67 16.89
C THR A 17 6.35 -11.12 16.00
N LYS A 18 6.12 -9.80 16.03
CA LYS A 18 5.13 -9.12 15.16
C LYS A 18 5.42 -9.40 13.68
N GLY A 19 4.40 -9.74 12.90
CA GLY A 19 4.53 -10.05 11.47
C GLY A 19 4.96 -11.49 11.15
N TYR A 20 5.27 -12.30 12.17
CA TYR A 20 5.52 -13.73 12.03
C TYR A 20 4.37 -14.53 12.63
N GLY A 21 4.06 -15.65 12.03
CA GLY A 21 3.02 -16.52 12.55
C GLY A 21 3.05 -17.90 11.94
N PHE A 22 2.16 -18.72 12.48
CA PHE A 22 2.19 -20.14 12.25
C PHE A 22 1.44 -20.50 10.95
N LYS A 23 2.12 -21.09 9.95
CA LYS A 23 1.42 -21.54 8.73
C LYS A 23 0.69 -22.85 9.01
N ARG A 24 -0.53 -22.74 9.52
CA ARG A 24 -1.46 -23.86 9.70
C ARG A 24 -2.02 -24.22 8.32
N ASN A 25 -1.91 -25.49 7.92
CA ASN A 25 -2.49 -26.09 6.71
C ASN A 25 -1.59 -26.11 5.46
N LEU A 26 -0.61 -26.99 5.45
CA LEU A 26 -0.21 -27.70 4.24
C LEU A 26 -0.62 -29.16 4.44
N GLY A 27 -1.34 -29.71 3.47
CA GLY A 27 -2.01 -31.01 3.54
C GLY A 27 -1.12 -32.15 4.02
N GLY A 28 -1.79 -33.18 4.53
CA GLY A 28 -1.22 -34.30 5.27
C GLY A 28 0.06 -34.85 4.67
N MET A 29 1.12 -34.85 5.48
CA MET A 29 2.08 -35.92 5.68
C MET A 29 3.15 -35.40 6.67
N GLY A 30 2.85 -35.49 7.97
CA GLY A 30 3.82 -35.69 9.06
C GLY A 30 4.89 -34.63 9.39
N TYR A 31 5.21 -33.64 8.56
CA TYR A 31 6.35 -32.74 8.83
C TYR A 31 5.92 -31.31 9.20
N MET A 32 6.19 -30.99 10.47
CA MET A 32 6.15 -29.68 11.16
C MET A 32 4.84 -28.86 11.11
N PRO A 33 3.90 -29.12 12.03
CA PRO A 33 2.79 -28.21 12.33
C PRO A 33 3.24 -26.93 13.07
N ASN A 34 4.53 -26.56 12.96
CA ASN A 34 5.45 -25.71 13.77
C ASN A 34 6.32 -24.66 12.98
N ALA A 35 6.41 -24.68 11.64
CA ALA A 35 7.15 -23.66 10.84
C ALA A 35 6.63 -22.18 10.91
N GLN A 36 7.29 -21.32 11.71
CA GLN A 36 6.97 -19.88 11.76
C GLN A 36 7.42 -19.20 10.47
N VAL A 37 6.47 -18.57 9.78
CA VAL A 37 6.73 -17.82 8.55
C VAL A 37 6.37 -16.36 8.75
N LYS A 38 7.05 -15.46 8.03
CA LYS A 38 6.62 -14.07 7.92
C LYS A 38 5.27 -14.06 7.19
N LEU A 39 4.18 -13.78 7.93
CA LEU A 39 2.81 -13.84 7.40
C LEU A 39 2.57 -12.72 6.40
N THR A 40 3.26 -11.59 6.58
CA THR A 40 2.97 -10.36 5.87
C THR A 40 4.27 -9.65 5.50
N ASN A 41 4.43 -9.35 4.21
CA ASN A 41 5.46 -8.42 3.72
C ASN A 41 4.98 -6.96 3.96
N GLU A 42 4.65 -6.61 5.20
CA GLU A 42 4.03 -5.31 5.55
C GLU A 42 4.94 -4.13 5.19
N GLU A 43 6.25 -4.31 5.34
CA GLU A 43 7.28 -3.31 5.09
C GLU A 43 7.29 -2.85 3.62
N ASN A 44 7.11 -3.78 2.67
CA ASN A 44 6.95 -3.42 1.27
C ASN A 44 5.59 -2.75 1.03
N SER A 45 4.51 -3.26 1.65
CA SER A 45 3.16 -2.74 1.42
C SER A 45 3.02 -1.26 1.80
N THR A 46 3.68 -0.80 2.86
CA THR A 46 3.57 0.59 3.33
C THR A 46 4.33 1.56 2.43
N LYS A 47 5.56 1.22 2.04
CA LYS A 47 6.36 2.00 1.09
C LYS A 47 5.69 2.10 -0.27
N LEU A 48 5.16 0.98 -0.77
CA LEU A 48 4.42 0.94 -2.04
C LEU A 48 3.16 1.80 -1.98
N LYS A 49 2.37 1.70 -0.90
CA LYS A 49 1.19 2.56 -0.70
C LYS A 49 1.55 4.04 -0.66
N MET A 50 2.65 4.41 -0.01
CA MET A 50 3.10 5.81 -0.02
C MET A 50 3.49 6.24 -1.43
N HIS A 51 4.32 5.45 -2.11
CA HIS A 51 4.72 5.73 -3.49
C HIS A 51 3.51 5.96 -4.41
N GLU A 52 2.48 5.11 -4.32
CA GLU A 52 1.26 5.27 -5.11
C GLU A 52 0.53 6.57 -4.82
N ARG A 53 0.45 7.00 -3.56
CA ARG A 53 -0.21 8.26 -3.19
C ARG A 53 0.48 9.50 -3.75
N TRP A 54 1.80 9.44 -3.96
CA TRP A 54 2.60 10.55 -4.50
C TRP A 54 2.83 10.48 -6.02
N THR A 55 2.53 9.35 -6.66
CA THR A 55 2.75 9.16 -8.11
C THR A 55 1.47 9.08 -8.93
N LYS A 56 0.36 8.63 -8.33
CA LYS A 56 -0.90 8.38 -9.03
C LYS A 56 -2.00 9.34 -8.57
N CYS A 57 -2.89 9.68 -9.50
CA CYS A 57 -4.12 10.40 -9.26
C CYS A 57 -5.05 9.55 -8.39
N TYR A 58 -5.52 10.08 -7.26
CA TYR A 58 -6.39 9.34 -6.35
C TYR A 58 -7.75 8.95 -6.96
N LEU A 59 -8.21 9.66 -8.00
CA LEU A 59 -9.50 9.40 -8.64
C LEU A 59 -9.41 8.33 -9.73
N THR A 60 -8.44 8.43 -10.62
CA THR A 60 -8.32 7.59 -11.83
C THR A 60 -7.27 6.50 -11.72
N ASN A 61 -6.40 6.55 -10.69
CA ASN A 61 -5.20 5.71 -10.54
C ASN A 61 -4.18 5.83 -11.68
N GLU A 62 -4.34 6.83 -12.55
CA GLU A 62 -3.39 7.18 -13.61
C GLU A 62 -2.19 7.95 -13.04
N PRO A 63 -1.04 8.00 -13.74
CA PRO A 63 0.08 8.84 -13.34
C PRO A 63 -0.30 10.32 -13.23
N LEU A 64 0.32 11.03 -12.29
CA LEU A 64 0.10 12.46 -12.09
C LEU A 64 0.74 13.28 -13.21
N ASN A 65 -0.09 14.04 -13.92
CA ASN A 65 0.33 14.94 -15.00
C ASN A 65 0.07 16.40 -14.60
N PRO A 66 1.02 17.32 -14.84
CA PRO A 66 0.77 18.74 -14.62
C PRO A 66 -0.31 19.26 -15.58
N PRO A 67 -1.28 20.07 -15.11
CA PRO A 67 -1.39 20.66 -13.77
C PRO A 67 -1.97 19.72 -12.70
N VAL A 68 -1.26 19.59 -11.58
CA VAL A 68 -1.67 18.79 -10.41
C VAL A 68 -2.38 19.66 -9.38
N VAL A 69 -3.43 19.12 -8.77
CA VAL A 69 -4.22 19.78 -7.74
C VAL A 69 -4.34 18.91 -6.49
N ILE A 70 -4.33 19.54 -5.32
CA ILE A 70 -4.43 18.89 -4.02
C ILE A 70 -5.72 19.30 -3.32
N CYS A 71 -6.38 18.34 -2.66
CA CYS A 71 -7.54 18.63 -1.83
C CYS A 71 -7.15 18.88 -0.36
N ASN A 72 -8.04 19.50 0.42
CA ASN A 72 -7.95 19.71 1.87
C ASN A 72 -7.60 18.44 2.69
N LYS A 73 -7.87 17.25 2.16
CA LYS A 73 -7.50 15.97 2.81
C LYS A 73 -6.07 15.49 2.49
N GLY A 74 -5.33 16.21 1.64
CA GLY A 74 -3.98 15.86 1.23
C GLY A 74 -3.90 14.82 0.10
N PHE A 75 -4.98 14.63 -0.67
CA PHE A 75 -4.97 13.76 -1.85
C PHE A 75 -4.63 14.55 -3.12
N LEU A 76 -3.82 13.94 -3.99
CA LEU A 76 -3.37 14.50 -5.26
C LEU A 76 -4.23 14.02 -6.42
N TYR A 77 -4.51 14.91 -7.35
CA TYR A 77 -5.34 14.65 -8.51
C TYR A 77 -4.82 15.36 -9.76
N ASN A 78 -5.11 14.79 -10.92
CA ASN A 78 -5.02 15.50 -12.19
C ASN A 78 -6.17 16.50 -12.29
N LYS A 79 -5.88 17.74 -12.70
CA LYS A 79 -6.92 18.79 -12.81
C LYS A 79 -8.05 18.40 -13.75
N GLU A 80 -7.71 17.75 -14.87
CA GLU A 80 -8.68 17.25 -15.87
C GLU A 80 -9.65 16.24 -15.26
N ALA A 81 -9.14 15.29 -14.47
CA ALA A 81 -9.96 14.28 -13.82
C ALA A 81 -10.97 14.89 -12.85
N ILE A 82 -10.59 15.93 -12.09
CA ILE A 82 -11.52 16.65 -11.20
C ILE A 82 -12.57 17.41 -11.99
N ILE A 83 -12.18 18.10 -13.06
CA ILE A 83 -13.12 18.87 -13.89
C ILE A 83 -14.19 17.93 -14.47
N ASN A 84 -13.75 16.81 -15.06
CA ASN A 84 -14.66 15.78 -15.61
C ASN A 84 -15.58 15.20 -14.53
N LYS A 85 -15.05 15.02 -13.32
CA LYS A 85 -15.82 14.55 -12.16
C LYS A 85 -16.88 15.56 -11.71
N LEU A 86 -16.56 16.85 -11.67
CA LEU A 86 -17.50 17.91 -11.30
C LEU A 86 -18.60 18.08 -12.36
N LEU A 87 -18.26 17.97 -13.65
CA LEU A 87 -19.21 18.00 -14.76
C LEU A 87 -20.16 16.81 -14.74
N SER A 88 -19.63 15.60 -14.52
CA SER A 88 -20.42 14.36 -14.46
C SER A 88 -21.21 14.17 -13.17
N LYS A 89 -21.03 15.06 -12.16
CA LYS A 89 -21.65 14.97 -10.82
C LYS A 89 -21.49 13.58 -10.18
N SER A 90 -20.36 12.92 -10.40
CA SER A 90 -20.13 11.59 -9.84
C SER A 90 -19.93 11.63 -8.31
N LYS A 91 -20.34 10.55 -7.63
CA LYS A 91 -20.31 10.45 -6.16
C LYS A 91 -18.91 10.14 -5.59
N THR A 92 -17.90 9.96 -6.44
CA THR A 92 -16.51 9.72 -6.04
C THR A 92 -15.96 10.97 -5.35
N ALA A 93 -15.06 10.83 -4.36
CA ALA A 93 -14.48 11.96 -3.62
C ALA A 93 -15.53 13.03 -3.16
N PRO A 94 -16.47 12.71 -2.25
CA PRO A 94 -17.60 13.57 -1.87
C PRO A 94 -17.19 14.89 -1.19
N HIS A 95 -15.93 15.00 -0.79
CA HIS A 95 -15.36 16.16 -0.13
C HIS A 95 -15.01 17.30 -1.11
N ILE A 96 -14.94 17.03 -2.43
CA ILE A 96 -14.73 18.04 -3.47
C ILE A 96 -16.07 18.37 -4.12
N LYS A 97 -16.62 19.53 -3.80
CA LYS A 97 -17.90 20.01 -4.34
C LYS A 97 -17.71 21.14 -5.35
N LYS A 98 -16.69 21.97 -5.15
CA LYS A 98 -16.37 23.13 -5.99
C LYS A 98 -14.90 23.10 -6.41
N LEU A 99 -14.58 23.84 -7.48
CA LEU A 99 -13.19 24.04 -7.90
C LEU A 99 -12.36 24.82 -6.87
N SER A 100 -13.02 25.61 -6.01
CA SER A 100 -12.38 26.32 -4.90
C SER A 100 -11.87 25.41 -3.79
N ASP A 101 -12.36 24.17 -3.71
CA ASP A 101 -11.98 23.21 -2.66
C ASP A 101 -10.64 22.51 -2.96
N VAL A 102 -10.00 22.90 -4.07
CA VAL A 102 -8.80 22.28 -4.60
C VAL A 102 -7.76 23.35 -4.91
N PHE A 103 -6.53 23.10 -4.49
CA PHE A 103 -5.41 24.02 -4.68
C PHE A 103 -4.47 23.48 -5.74
N GLN A 104 -4.11 24.32 -6.71
CA GLN A 104 -3.09 23.94 -7.69
C GLN A 104 -1.71 24.00 -7.05
N VAL A 105 -0.93 22.93 -7.22
CA VAL A 105 0.41 22.78 -6.66
C VAL A 105 1.43 22.57 -7.78
N LYS A 106 2.62 23.16 -7.61
CA LYS A 106 3.77 22.87 -8.47
C LYS A 106 4.40 21.58 -7.98
N PHE A 107 4.27 20.52 -8.77
CA PHE A 107 4.83 19.21 -8.45
C PHE A 107 6.04 18.98 -9.37
N GLN A 108 7.21 18.72 -8.78
CA GLN A 108 8.44 18.40 -9.49
C GLN A 108 8.97 17.07 -8.93
N PHE A 109 9.14 16.08 -9.80
CA PHE A 109 9.92 14.88 -9.49
C PHE A 109 11.39 15.20 -9.80
N ASN A 110 12.25 15.13 -8.78
CA ASN A 110 13.70 15.13 -8.93
C ASN A 110 14.20 13.72 -9.24
#